data_AF-A0A657PMW7-F1
#
_entry.id   AF-A0A657PMW7-F1
#
_cell.length_a   1.000
_cell.length_b   1.000
_cell.length_c   1.000
_cell.angle_alpha   90.00
_cell.angle_beta   90.00
_cell.angle_gamma   90.00
#
_symmetry.space_group_name_H-M   'P 1'
#
loop_
_entity.id
_entity.type
_entity.pdbx_description
1 polymer ?
#
loop_
_entity_poly.entity_id
_entity_poly.type
_entity_poly.pdbx_seq_one_letter_code
_entity_poly.pdbx_strand_id
1 'polypeptide(L)'
;MNIVLIGMRGAGKSSISRRLSLLTKRPVISTDLLIEYENDGLGIPGIVAEQGWAAFREQEFRVIEKVTRLDNLIIDCGGGVIVDLDQDG
;
A
#
# COMPACT_ATOMS: atom_id res chain seq x y z
N MET A 1 10.64 -14.15 4.50
CA MET A 1 9.22 -14.43 4.17
C MET A 1 8.33 -13.32 4.70
N ASN A 2 7.54 -12.71 3.81
CA ASN A 2 6.57 -11.66 4.14
C ASN A 2 5.14 -12.22 4.22
N ILE A 3 4.26 -11.49 4.92
CA ILE A 3 2.81 -11.69 4.87
C ILE A 3 2.22 -10.48 4.14
N VAL A 4 1.47 -10.70 3.07
CA VAL A 4 0.89 -9.64 2.24
C VAL A 4 -0.62 -9.67 2.39
N LEU A 5 -1.22 -8.54 2.78
CA LEU A 5 -2.66 -8.39 2.95
C LEU A 5 -3.24 -7.62 1.77
N ILE A 6 -4.07 -8.30 0.99
CA ILE A 6 -4.81 -7.74 -0.16
C ILE A 6 -6.32 -7.71 0.13
N GLY A 7 -7.04 -6.88 -0.60
CA GLY A 7 -8.49 -6.75 -0.51
C GLY A 7 -8.95 -5.29 -0.51
N MET A 8 -10.24 -5.05 -0.75
CA MET A 8 -10.78 -3.70 -0.91
C MET A 8 -10.61 -2.82 0.35
N ARG A 9 -10.70 -1.51 0.15
CA ARG A 9 -10.74 -0.54 1.26
C ARG A 9 -11.94 -0.85 2.16
N GLY A 10 -11.75 -0.77 3.47
CA GLY A 10 -12.79 -1.14 4.46
C GLY A 10 -12.89 -2.63 4.79
N ALA A 11 -12.17 -3.53 4.10
CA ALA A 11 -12.17 -4.96 4.40
C ALA A 11 -11.46 -5.34 5.73
N GLY A 12 -10.95 -4.36 6.49
CA GLY A 12 -10.33 -4.58 7.81
C GLY A 12 -8.85 -4.94 7.79
N LYS A 13 -8.15 -4.82 6.64
CA LYS A 13 -6.73 -5.18 6.48
C LYS A 13 -5.82 -4.52 7.52
N SER A 14 -5.93 -3.21 7.71
CA SER A 14 -5.12 -2.46 8.68
C SER A 14 -5.38 -2.86 10.14
N SER A 15 -6.60 -3.31 10.45
CA SER A 15 -6.92 -3.85 11.77
C SER A 15 -6.26 -5.23 11.98
N ILE A 16 -6.32 -6.08 10.96
CA ILE A 16 -5.70 -7.41 10.96
C ILE A 16 -4.17 -7.29 11.00
N SER A 17 -3.56 -6.40 10.21
CA SER A 17 -2.11 -6.21 10.17
C SER A 17 -1.56 -5.84 11.55
N ARG A 18 -2.22 -4.92 12.26
CA ARG A 18 -1.84 -4.51 13.61
C ARG A 18 -1.95 -5.66 14.62
N ARG A 19 -3.02 -6.45 14.56
CA ARG A 19 -3.17 -7.63 15.44
C ARG A 19 -2.11 -8.69 15.14
N LEU A 20 -1.89 -8.97 13.85
CA LEU A 20 -0.92 -9.95 13.39
C LEU A 20 0.50 -9.55 13.78
N SER A 21 0.84 -8.26 13.68
CA SER A 21 2.11 -7.69 14.11
C SER A 21 2.44 -8.02 15.57
N LEU A 22 1.47 -7.86 16.47
CA LEU A 22 1.65 -8.18 17.89
C LEU A 22 1.87 -9.68 18.12
N LEU A 23 1.14 -10.53 17.39
CA LEU A 23 1.23 -11.99 17.52
C LEU A 23 2.54 -12.55 16.95
N THR A 24 3.00 -12.01 15.81
CA THR A 24 4.18 -12.51 15.10
C THR A 24 5.45 -11.71 15.38
N LYS A 25 5.35 -10.61 16.13
CA LYS A 25 6.43 -9.63 16.37
C LYS A 25 7.06 -9.12 15.07
N ARG A 26 6.25 -8.95 14.03
CA ARG A 26 6.68 -8.46 12.72
C ARG A 26 6.26 -7.01 12.53
N PRO A 27 7.12 -6.14 11.99
CA PRO A 27 6.72 -4.78 11.64
C PRO A 27 5.67 -4.78 10.52
N VAL A 28 4.83 -3.75 10.51
CA VAL A 28 3.83 -3.51 9.47
C VAL A 28 4.31 -2.36 8.59
N ILE A 29 4.22 -2.53 7.28
CA ILE A 29 4.35 -1.45 6.31
C ILE A 29 3.02 -1.32 5.56
N SER A 30 2.44 -0.12 5.57
CA SER A 30 1.32 0.23 4.70
C SER A 30 1.88 0.82 3.40
N THR A 31 1.48 0.28 2.25
CA THR A 31 1.92 0.83 0.96
C THR A 31 1.33 2.22 0.72
N ASP A 32 0.07 2.44 1.10
CA ASP A 32 -0.60 3.75 0.97
C ASP A 32 0.17 4.83 1.75
N LEU A 33 0.49 4.57 3.02
CA LEU A 33 1.25 5.52 3.85
C LEU A 33 2.68 5.74 3.32
N LEU A 34 3.31 4.72 2.73
CA LEU A 34 4.64 4.85 2.14
C LEU A 34 4.59 5.70 0.86
N ILE A 35 3.55 5.57 0.04
CA ILE A 35 3.33 6.44 -1.12
C ILE A 35 3.12 7.89 -0.67
N GLU A 36 2.27 8.13 0.33
CA GLU A 36 2.06 9.49 0.88
C GLU A 36 3.35 10.07 1.45
N TYR A 37 4.14 9.27 2.16
CA TYR A 37 5.45 9.68 2.69
C TYR A 37 6.45 10.03 1.57
N GLU A 38 6.52 9.25 0.49
CA GLU A 38 7.38 9.53 -0.66
C GLU A 38 6.94 10.76 -1.48
N ASN A 39 5.70 11.23 -1.28
CA ASN A 39 5.17 12.46 -1.89
C ASN A 39 5.05 13.60 -0.85
N ASP A 40 6.00 13.71 0.07
CA ASP A 40 6.08 14.79 1.07
C ASP A 40 4.81 14.95 1.94
N GLY A 41 4.10 13.84 2.18
CA GLY A 41 2.85 13.80 2.94
C GLY A 41 1.60 14.18 2.14
N LEU A 42 1.70 14.33 0.81
CA LEU A 42 0.55 14.52 -0.06
C LEU A 42 -0.31 13.25 -0.05
N GLY A 43 -1.57 13.38 0.36
CA GLY A 43 -2.51 12.27 0.38
C GLY A 43 -2.80 11.74 -1.03
N ILE A 44 -3.19 10.46 -1.13
CA ILE A 44 -3.52 9.81 -2.42
C ILE A 44 -4.50 10.63 -3.29
N PRO A 45 -5.59 11.23 -2.76
CA PRO A 45 -6.47 12.07 -3.58
C PRO A 45 -5.77 13.29 -4.19
N GLY A 46 -4.79 13.87 -3.47
CA GLY A 46 -3.98 14.97 -3.98
C GLY A 46 -3.02 14.52 -5.09
N ILE A 47 -2.34 13.40 -4.87
CA ILE A 47 -1.46 12.78 -5.88
C ILE A 47 -2.23 12.53 -7.18
N VAL A 48 -3.41 11.90 -7.09
CA VAL A 48 -4.25 11.62 -8.26
C VAL A 48 -4.78 12.90 -8.91
N ALA A 49 -5.15 13.92 -8.14
CA ALA A 49 -5.60 15.20 -8.69
C ALA A 49 -4.50 15.94 -9.47
N GLU A 50 -3.24 15.81 -9.03
CA GLU A 50 -2.09 16.48 -9.65
C GLU A 50 -1.49 15.69 -10.82
N GLN A 51 -1.43 14.36 -10.68
CA GLN A 51 -0.63 13.48 -11.55
C GLN A 51 -1.47 12.44 -12.31
N GLY A 52 -2.74 12.26 -11.94
CA GLY A 52 -3.64 11.26 -12.50
C GLY A 52 -3.43 9.85 -11.96
N TRP A 53 -4.39 8.96 -12.25
CA TRP A 53 -4.36 7.58 -11.78
C TRP A 53 -3.18 6.77 -12.32
N ALA A 54 -2.82 6.95 -13.59
CA ALA A 54 -1.71 6.22 -14.20
C ALA A 54 -0.39 6.45 -13.47
N ALA A 55 -0.08 7.71 -13.11
CA ALA A 55 1.11 8.04 -12.34
C ALA A 55 1.06 7.44 -10.93
N PHE A 56 -0.10 7.50 -10.27
CA PHE A 56 -0.28 6.86 -8.96
C PHE A 56 -0.07 5.34 -9.03
N ARG A 57 -0.55 4.65 -10.07
CA ARG A 57 -0.33 3.21 -10.25
C ARG A 57 1.13 2.86 -10.47
N GLU A 58 1.86 3.68 -11.22
CA GLU A 58 3.31 3.49 -11.37
C GLU A 58 4.03 3.68 -10.02
N GLN A 59 3.63 4.67 -9.21
CA GLN A 59 4.16 4.85 -7.87
C GLN A 59 3.82 3.66 -6.95
N GLU A 60 2.58 3.16 -6.98
CA GLU A 60 2.13 1.98 -6.23
C GLU A 60 2.99 0.76 -6.58
N PHE A 61 3.22 0.51 -7.86
CA PHE A 61 4.09 -0.56 -8.33
C PHE A 61 5.53 -0.43 -7.81
N ARG A 62 6.13 0.77 -7.92
CA ARG A 62 7.49 1.03 -7.43
C ARG A 62 7.61 0.82 -5.92
N VAL A 63 6.61 1.23 -5.15
CA VAL A 63 6.57 1.00 -3.70
C VAL A 63 6.51 -0.48 -3.38
N ILE A 64 5.70 -1.26 -4.10
CA ILE A 64 5.62 -2.72 -3.95
C ILE A 64 6.97 -3.38 -4.24
N GLU A 65 7.65 -3.00 -5.33
CA GLU A 65 8.99 -3.50 -5.65
C GLU A 65 10.02 -3.20 -4.55
N LYS A 66 9.92 -2.05 -3.88
CA LYS A 66 10.79 -1.70 -2.75
C LYS A 66 10.51 -2.59 -1.54
N VAL A 67 9.25 -2.70 -1.12
CA VAL A 67 8.90 -3.41 0.13
C VAL A 67 9.04 -4.92 0.00
N THR A 68 8.89 -5.47 -1.20
CA THR A 68 9.02 -6.92 -1.45
C THR A 68 10.47 -7.41 -1.39
N ARG A 69 11.46 -6.51 -1.52
CA ARG A 69 12.90 -6.82 -1.32
C ARG A 69 13.29 -6.95 0.14
N LEU A 70 12.44 -6.53 1.07
CA LEU A 70 12.63 -6.68 2.49
C LEU A 70 12.03 -8.00 2.98
N ASP A 71 12.45 -8.45 4.16
CA ASP A 71 12.01 -9.71 4.74
C ASP A 71 11.36 -9.54 6.12
N ASN A 72 10.55 -10.54 6.50
CA ASN A 72 9.91 -10.63 7.82
C ASN A 72 8.91 -9.49 8.10
N LEU A 73 8.27 -8.98 7.05
CA LEU A 73 7.28 -7.91 7.13
C LEU A 73 5.84 -8.42 7.08
N ILE A 74 4.92 -7.60 7.58
CA ILE A 74 3.51 -7.62 7.20
C ILE A 74 3.26 -6.41 6.30
N ILE A 75 2.81 -6.63 5.08
CA ILE A 75 2.57 -5.59 4.07
C ILE A 75 1.05 -5.39 3.96
N ASP A 76 0.56 -4.22 4.33
CA ASP A 76 -0.84 -3.80 4.17
C ASP A 76 -0.98 -3.00 2.89
N CYS A 77 -1.52 -3.63 1.85
CA CYS A 77 -1.58 -3.05 0.51
C CYS A 77 -2.80 -2.15 0.31
N GLY A 78 -2.67 -1.22 -0.63
CA GLY A 78 -3.76 -0.41 -1.16
C GLY A 78 -4.91 -1.27 -1.69
N GLY A 79 -6.13 -0.72 -1.65
CA GLY A 79 -7.34 -1.47 -2.04
C GLY A 79 -7.36 -1.90 -3.51
N GLY A 80 -6.65 -1.17 -4.37
CA GLY A 80 -6.58 -1.39 -5.80
C GLY A 80 -5.33 -2.15 -6.27
N VAL A 81 -4.50 -2.67 -5.36
CA VAL A 81 -3.15 -3.18 -5.70
C VAL A 81 -3.11 -4.32 -6.72
N ILE A 82 -4.20 -5.08 -6.85
CA ILE A 82 -4.31 -6.23 -7.75
C ILE A 82 -5.09 -5.92 -9.05
N VAL A 83 -5.49 -4.66 -9.25
CA VAL A 83 -6.30 -4.25 -10.40
C VAL A 83 -5.61 -3.12 -11.14
N ASP A 84 -5.59 -3.24 -12.46
CA ASP A 84 -5.24 -2.15 -13.36
C ASP A 84 -6.56 -1.61 -13.90
N LEU A 85 -7.13 -0.67 -13.16
CA LEU A 85 -8.36 -0.01 -13.55
C LEU A 85 -8.06 1.10 -14.55
N ASP A 86 -9.07 1.55 -15.28
CA ASP A 86 -8.89 2.54 -16.33
C ASP A 86 -8.49 3.92 -15.76
N GLN A 87 -8.41 4.91 -16.64
CA GLN A 87 -8.00 6.28 -16.31
C GLN A 87 -8.88 6.98 -15.26
N ASP A 88 -10.03 6.41 -14.87
CA ASP A 88 -10.92 6.94 -13.85
C ASP A 88 -10.75 6.29 -12.46
N GLY A 89 -9.95 5.22 -12.35
CA GLY A 89 -9.70 4.51 -11.10
C GLY A 89 -10.83 3.57 -10.71
#